data_AF-A0A6G3PSA4-F1
#
_entry.id   AF-A0A6G3PSA4-F1
#
_cell.length_a   1.000
_cell.length_b   1.000
_cell.length_c   1.000
_cell.angle_alpha   90.00
_cell.angle_beta   90.00
_cell.angle_gamma   90.00
#
_symmetry.space_group_name_H-M   'P 1'
#
loop_
_entity.id
_entity.type
_entity.pdbx_description
1 polymer ?
#
loop_
_entity_poly.entity_id
_entity_poly.type
_entity_poly.pdbx_seq_one_letter_code
_entity_poly.pdbx_strand_id
1 'polypeptide(L)'
;GALAPVLDPAELLRTAAEQWADTSRVDFTAWPARGGRTSDTELLGRALRAWAEPPGSVRVSATPGTGTVPPVEPPRLLFAGEVDGAAVVLFHDSADRVVRYAEPLSGTGGAALDFARTDDADVTTGGAVVIGRTGDGARFLLAPWIAESTTRDLL
;
A
#
# COMPACT_ATOMS: atom_id res chain seq x y z
N GLY A 1 0.53 -18.58 -20.01
CA GLY A 1 0.30 -17.20 -19.54
C GLY A 1 -0.23 -17.27 -18.13
N ALA A 2 0.57 -16.84 -17.15
CA ALA A 2 0.27 -16.99 -15.72
C ALA A 2 0.03 -15.63 -15.00
N LEU A 3 0.22 -14.50 -15.69
CA LEU A 3 0.14 -13.15 -15.09
C LEU A 3 -1.26 -12.53 -15.12
N ALA A 4 -2.19 -13.03 -15.94
CA ALA A 4 -3.50 -12.41 -16.11
C ALA A 4 -4.31 -12.26 -14.81
N PRO A 5 -4.47 -13.29 -13.95
CA PRO A 5 -5.24 -13.14 -12.71
C PRO A 5 -4.51 -12.29 -11.66
N VAL A 6 -3.19 -12.32 -11.64
CA VAL A 6 -2.38 -11.56 -10.67
C VAL A 6 -2.47 -10.04 -10.90
N LEU A 7 -2.73 -9.64 -12.15
CA LEU A 7 -2.89 -8.22 -12.53
C LEU A 7 -4.35 -7.79 -12.63
N ASP A 8 -5.30 -8.67 -12.29
CA ASP A 8 -6.72 -8.34 -12.28
C ASP A 8 -7.09 -7.65 -10.95
N PRO A 9 -7.55 -6.39 -10.97
CA PRO A 9 -8.00 -5.70 -9.76
C PRO A 9 -9.20 -6.37 -9.07
N ALA A 10 -9.96 -7.24 -9.78
CA ALA A 10 -11.05 -8.01 -9.19
C ALA A 10 -10.55 -9.16 -8.29
N GLU A 11 -9.34 -9.66 -8.51
CA GLU A 11 -8.74 -10.77 -7.76
C GLU A 11 -7.99 -10.29 -6.50
N LEU A 12 -7.92 -8.98 -6.26
CA LEU A 12 -7.28 -8.41 -5.08
C LEU A 12 -7.87 -8.98 -3.79
N LEU A 13 -7.01 -9.46 -2.90
CA LEU A 13 -7.43 -9.95 -1.59
C LEU A 13 -7.92 -8.76 -0.74
N ARG A 14 -9.08 -8.93 -0.08
CA ARG A 14 -9.67 -7.94 0.82
C ARG A 14 -10.02 -8.59 2.14
N THR A 15 -9.58 -7.99 3.23
CA THR A 15 -9.98 -8.39 4.59
C THR A 15 -11.34 -7.77 4.91
N ALA A 16 -12.26 -8.56 5.45
CA ALA A 16 -13.57 -8.06 5.89
C ALA A 16 -13.38 -7.05 7.04
N ALA A 17 -14.23 -6.01 7.08
CA ALA A 17 -14.07 -4.89 8.00
C ALA A 17 -14.25 -5.28 9.48
N GLU A 18 -14.92 -6.40 9.75
CA GLU A 18 -15.21 -6.93 11.08
C GLU A 18 -14.14 -7.93 11.54
N GLN A 19 -13.35 -8.49 10.60
CA GLN A 19 -12.44 -9.60 10.88
C GLN A 19 -11.31 -9.25 11.84
N TRP A 20 -10.94 -7.96 11.97
CA TRP A 20 -9.93 -7.53 12.93
C TRP A 20 -10.41 -7.65 14.38
N ALA A 21 -11.71 -7.57 14.64
CA ALA A 21 -12.28 -7.62 16.00
C ALA A 21 -12.29 -9.04 16.58
N ASP A 22 -12.32 -10.05 15.71
CA ASP A 22 -12.45 -11.47 16.08
C ASP A 22 -11.15 -12.28 15.92
N THR A 23 -10.03 -11.62 15.62
CA THR A 23 -8.75 -12.27 15.38
C THR A 23 -7.70 -11.85 16.40
N SER A 24 -6.88 -12.80 16.85
CA SER A 24 -5.67 -12.51 17.62
C SER A 24 -4.52 -12.01 16.73
N ARG A 25 -4.73 -11.92 15.40
CA ARG A 25 -3.72 -11.49 14.44
C ARG A 25 -3.58 -9.97 14.43
N VAL A 26 -2.34 -9.52 14.56
CA VAL A 26 -1.93 -8.12 14.62
C VAL A 26 -0.96 -7.81 13.48
N ASP A 27 -1.35 -8.18 12.26
CA ASP A 27 -0.58 -8.00 11.03
C ASP A 27 -1.46 -7.47 9.87
N PHE A 28 -0.86 -7.19 8.71
CA PHE A 28 -1.57 -6.65 7.54
C PHE A 28 -2.63 -7.58 6.96
N THR A 29 -2.61 -8.88 7.27
CA THR A 29 -3.68 -9.80 6.85
C THR A 29 -5.00 -9.51 7.55
N ALA A 30 -4.96 -8.86 8.73
CA ALA A 30 -6.12 -8.40 9.48
C ALA A 30 -6.55 -6.97 9.12
N TRP A 31 -5.89 -6.28 8.18
CA TRP A 31 -6.24 -4.89 7.85
C TRP A 31 -7.27 -4.82 6.72
N PRO A 32 -8.48 -4.27 6.96
CA PRO A 32 -9.43 -4.03 5.87
C PRO A 32 -8.93 -2.94 4.93
N ALA A 33 -9.29 -3.04 3.66
CA ALA A 33 -9.01 -2.01 2.67
C ALA A 33 -9.71 -0.68 3.07
N ARG A 34 -8.95 0.43 3.12
CA ARG A 34 -9.48 1.75 3.48
C ARG A 34 -9.27 2.79 2.36
N GLY A 35 -10.07 3.86 2.39
CA GLY A 35 -9.99 4.97 1.44
C GLY A 35 -11.09 4.94 0.36
N GLY A 36 -11.35 6.11 -0.22
CA GLY A 36 -12.48 6.34 -1.14
C GLY A 36 -12.29 5.80 -2.56
N ARG A 37 -11.12 5.26 -2.90
CA ARG A 37 -10.78 4.75 -4.24
C ARG A 37 -10.59 3.22 -4.26
N THR A 38 -11.03 2.52 -3.22
CA THR A 38 -10.85 1.06 -3.09
C THR A 38 -11.63 0.23 -4.12
N SER A 39 -12.56 0.85 -4.85
CA SER A 39 -13.30 0.23 -5.96
C SER A 39 -12.94 0.81 -7.34
N ASP A 40 -11.92 1.68 -7.42
CA ASP A 40 -11.47 2.31 -8.65
C ASP A 40 -10.59 1.33 -9.44
N THR A 41 -11.22 0.48 -10.25
CA THR A 41 -10.54 -0.61 -10.97
C THR A 41 -9.50 -0.11 -11.98
N GLU A 42 -9.68 1.10 -12.51
CA GLU A 42 -8.70 1.72 -13.42
C GLU A 42 -7.42 2.10 -12.66
N LEU A 43 -7.54 2.78 -11.52
CA LEU A 43 -6.42 3.10 -10.65
C LEU A 43 -5.69 1.83 -10.16
N LEU A 44 -6.46 0.86 -9.66
CA LEU A 44 -5.91 -0.40 -9.15
C LEU A 44 -5.18 -1.18 -10.24
N GLY A 45 -5.77 -1.25 -11.45
CA GLY A 45 -5.14 -1.89 -12.59
C GLY A 45 -3.90 -1.16 -13.09
N ARG A 46 -3.83 0.18 -13.02
CA ARG A 46 -2.60 0.94 -13.32
C ARG A 46 -1.51 0.62 -12.30
N ALA A 47 -1.85 0.59 -11.02
CA ALA A 47 -0.91 0.27 -9.95
C ALA A 47 -0.32 -1.15 -10.09
N LEU A 48 -1.17 -2.15 -10.37
CA LEU A 48 -0.72 -3.54 -10.61
C LEU A 48 0.18 -3.66 -11.84
N ARG A 49 -0.16 -3.00 -12.95
CA ARG A 49 0.69 -2.99 -14.16
C ARG A 49 2.02 -2.31 -13.90
N ALA A 50 2.03 -1.17 -13.21
CA ALA A 50 3.26 -0.47 -12.84
C ALA A 50 4.17 -1.33 -11.96
N TRP A 51 3.61 -2.19 -11.10
CA TRP A 51 4.40 -3.15 -10.33
C TRP A 51 4.93 -4.30 -11.20
N ALA A 52 4.09 -4.87 -12.08
CA ALA A 52 4.50 -5.97 -12.94
C ALA A 52 5.60 -5.56 -13.94
N GLU A 53 5.47 -4.38 -14.52
CA GLU A 53 6.37 -3.85 -15.52
C GLU A 53 6.37 -2.32 -15.42
N PRO A 54 7.24 -1.73 -14.58
CA PRO A 54 7.31 -0.28 -14.41
C PRO A 54 7.73 0.39 -15.73
N PRO A 55 6.89 1.24 -16.34
CA PRO A 55 7.31 2.02 -17.50
C PRO A 55 8.38 3.04 -17.06
N GLY A 56 9.22 3.52 -18.00
CA GLY A 56 10.34 4.42 -17.67
C GLY A 56 9.94 5.75 -17.02
N SER A 57 8.66 6.13 -17.07
CA SER A 57 8.09 7.29 -16.37
C SER A 57 7.77 7.03 -14.89
N VAL A 58 7.76 5.77 -14.44
CA VAL A 58 7.54 5.39 -13.05
C VAL A 58 8.86 5.39 -12.30
N ARG A 59 8.95 6.19 -11.25
CA ARG A 59 10.09 6.15 -10.34
C ARG A 59 9.95 4.96 -9.39
N VAL A 60 10.87 4.01 -9.46
CA VAL A 60 10.91 2.87 -8.55
C VAL A 60 11.89 3.14 -7.41
N SER A 61 11.48 2.88 -6.17
CA SER A 61 12.34 2.95 -4.99
C SER A 61 12.10 1.73 -4.09
N ALA A 62 13.13 1.30 -3.36
CA ALA A 62 13.01 0.17 -2.44
C ALA A 62 13.88 0.37 -1.21
N THR A 63 13.34 0.03 -0.04
CA THR A 63 14.16 -0.14 1.18
C THR A 63 15.24 -1.20 0.91
N PRO A 64 16.50 -0.99 1.31
CA PRO A 64 17.58 -1.96 1.09
C PRO A 64 17.19 -3.37 1.50
N GLY A 65 17.49 -4.36 0.65
CA GLY A 65 17.11 -5.75 0.88
C GLY A 65 15.66 -6.11 0.54
N THR A 66 14.86 -5.18 0.00
CA THR A 66 13.49 -5.44 -0.47
C THR A 66 13.50 -5.79 -1.97
N GLY A 67 12.89 -6.91 -2.34
CA GLY A 67 12.72 -7.30 -3.74
C GLY A 67 11.69 -6.44 -4.46
N THR A 68 12.02 -5.99 -5.68
CA THR A 68 11.13 -5.22 -6.57
C THR A 68 10.46 -6.08 -7.64
N VAL A 69 10.49 -7.40 -7.47
CA VAL A 69 9.92 -8.33 -8.42
C VAL A 69 8.39 -8.19 -8.51
N PRO A 70 7.78 -8.55 -9.65
CA PRO A 70 6.34 -8.60 -9.82
C PRO A 70 5.65 -9.45 -8.73
N PRO A 71 4.36 -9.18 -8.44
CA PRO A 71 3.59 -10.07 -7.57
C PRO A 71 3.49 -11.44 -8.22
N VAL A 72 3.58 -12.49 -7.40
CA VAL A 72 3.43 -13.89 -7.84
C VAL A 72 2.00 -14.42 -7.62
N GLU A 73 1.25 -13.75 -6.75
CA GLU A 73 -0.13 -14.03 -6.37
C GLU A 73 -0.90 -12.70 -6.28
N PRO A 74 -2.24 -12.69 -6.38
CA PRO A 74 -3.02 -11.47 -6.18
C PRO A 74 -2.70 -10.81 -4.83
N PRO A 75 -2.22 -9.57 -4.80
CA PRO A 75 -1.85 -8.92 -3.56
C PRO A 75 -3.10 -8.49 -2.77
N ARG A 76 -2.92 -8.26 -1.47
CA ARG A 76 -3.94 -7.69 -0.60
C ARG A 76 -4.00 -6.19 -0.75
N LEU A 77 -5.20 -5.64 -0.92
CA LEU A 77 -5.44 -4.21 -0.90
C LEU A 77 -5.54 -3.69 0.53
N LEU A 78 -4.65 -2.78 0.92
CA LEU A 78 -4.69 -2.11 2.23
C LEU A 78 -5.31 -0.72 2.16
N PHE A 79 -5.01 0.02 1.08
CA PHE A 79 -5.51 1.38 0.91
C PHE A 79 -5.64 1.74 -0.56
N ALA A 80 -6.68 2.50 -0.89
CA ALA A 80 -6.72 3.29 -2.12
C ALA A 80 -7.49 4.59 -1.87
N GLY A 81 -6.85 5.74 -2.11
CA GLY A 81 -7.44 7.03 -1.84
C GLY A 81 -6.57 8.20 -2.28
N GLU A 82 -7.10 9.40 -2.13
CA GLU A 82 -6.38 10.64 -2.43
C GLU A 82 -5.62 11.11 -1.20
N VAL A 83 -4.34 11.43 -1.38
CA VAL A 83 -3.44 11.88 -0.31
C VAL A 83 -2.58 13.00 -0.86
N ASP A 84 -2.73 14.21 -0.29
CA ASP A 84 -1.93 15.40 -0.60
C ASP A 84 -1.74 15.64 -2.12
N GLY A 85 -2.83 15.50 -2.91
CA GLY A 85 -2.82 15.77 -4.35
C GLY A 85 -2.41 14.59 -5.25
N ALA A 86 -2.20 13.39 -4.67
CA ALA A 86 -1.92 12.17 -5.41
C ALA A 86 -2.99 11.09 -5.15
N ALA A 87 -3.30 10.29 -6.16
CA ALA A 87 -3.98 9.00 -5.96
C ALA A 87 -2.94 7.99 -5.47
N VAL A 88 -3.20 7.38 -4.32
CA VAL A 88 -2.28 6.43 -3.66
C VAL A 88 -2.96 5.08 -3.52
N VAL A 89 -2.24 4.00 -3.82
CA VAL A 89 -2.63 2.62 -3.58
C VAL A 89 -1.57 1.92 -2.74
N LEU A 90 -1.98 1.19 -1.71
CA LEU A 90 -1.12 0.31 -0.92
C LEU A 90 -1.52 -1.16 -1.10
N PHE A 91 -0.55 -1.96 -1.46
CA PHE A 91 -0.64 -3.42 -1.53
C PHE A 91 0.23 -4.08 -0.46
N HIS A 92 -0.14 -5.29 -0.06
CA HIS A 92 0.69 -6.21 0.72
C HIS A 92 0.64 -7.59 0.06
N ASP A 93 1.78 -8.22 -0.19
CA ASP A 93 1.81 -9.56 -0.78
C ASP A 93 2.33 -10.65 0.18
N SER A 94 2.46 -11.86 -0.33
CA SER A 94 2.86 -13.04 0.43
C SER A 94 4.36 -13.12 0.72
N ALA A 95 5.18 -12.20 0.23
CA ALA A 95 6.61 -12.11 0.58
C ALA A 95 6.89 -10.95 1.54
N ASP A 96 5.90 -10.62 2.39
CA ASP A 96 6.02 -9.67 3.50
C ASP A 96 6.61 -8.32 3.07
N ARG A 97 6.04 -7.75 1.99
CA ARG A 97 6.32 -6.38 1.56
C ARG A 97 5.04 -5.56 1.36
N VAL A 98 5.14 -4.29 1.72
CA VAL A 98 4.19 -3.25 1.31
C VAL A 98 4.71 -2.59 0.04
N VAL A 99 3.82 -2.41 -0.93
CA VAL A 99 4.11 -1.68 -2.17
C VAL A 99 3.17 -0.49 -2.27
N ARG A 100 3.74 0.71 -2.39
CA ARG A 100 3.00 1.96 -2.57
C ARG A 100 3.10 2.43 -4.00
N TYR A 101 1.96 2.56 -4.65
CA TYR A 101 1.83 3.29 -5.91
C TYR A 101 1.27 4.68 -5.62
N ALA A 102 1.84 5.72 -6.23
CA ALA A 102 1.33 7.08 -6.14
C ALA A 102 1.43 7.81 -7.47
N GLU A 103 0.31 8.28 -8.01
CA GLU A 103 0.27 9.12 -9.21
C GLU A 103 -0.34 10.49 -8.90
N PRO A 104 0.15 11.60 -9.48
CA PRO A 104 -0.46 12.91 -9.28
C PRO A 104 -1.90 12.94 -9.82
N LEU A 105 -2.81 13.56 -9.09
CA LEU A 105 -4.17 13.82 -9.58
C LEU A 105 -4.21 14.88 -10.68
N SER A 106 -3.15 15.69 -10.79
CA SER A 106 -3.01 16.77 -11.75
C SER A 106 -1.53 17.04 -12.05
N GLY A 107 -1.27 17.60 -13.23
CA GLY A 107 0.08 17.90 -13.70
C GLY A 107 0.73 16.73 -14.45
N THR A 108 2.02 16.89 -14.78
CA THR A 108 2.78 15.96 -15.63
C THR A 108 3.81 15.14 -14.84
N GLY A 109 3.69 15.09 -13.51
CA GLY A 109 4.58 14.29 -12.67
C GLY A 109 4.37 12.79 -12.95
N GLY A 110 5.48 12.04 -13.04
CA GLY A 110 5.42 10.59 -13.17
C GLY A 110 4.96 9.93 -11.86
N ALA A 111 4.38 8.73 -11.97
CA ALA A 111 4.00 7.96 -10.79
C ALA A 111 5.24 7.43 -10.06
N ALA A 112 5.08 7.13 -8.77
CA ALA A 112 6.09 6.50 -7.93
C ALA A 112 5.63 5.10 -7.51
N LEU A 113 6.58 4.19 -7.40
CA LEU A 113 6.39 2.83 -6.91
C LEU A 113 7.45 2.54 -5.84
N ASP A 114 7.03 2.52 -4.58
CA ASP A 114 7.91 2.38 -3.41
C ASP A 114 7.70 1.00 -2.76
N PHE A 115 8.80 0.29 -2.47
CA PHE A 115 8.78 -1.04 -1.87
C PHE A 115 9.40 -1.03 -0.47
N ALA A 116 8.73 -1.64 0.51
CA ALA A 116 9.24 -1.78 1.87
C ALA A 116 8.92 -3.16 2.46
N ARG A 117 9.91 -3.81 3.09
CA ARG A 117 9.72 -5.04 3.87
C ARG A 117 8.89 -4.80 5.14
N THR A 118 8.11 -5.80 5.54
CA THR A 118 7.26 -5.78 6.74
C THR A 118 7.74 -6.70 7.86
N ASP A 119 8.77 -7.51 7.61
CA ASP A 119 9.32 -8.50 8.54
C ASP A 119 10.53 -7.99 9.36
N ASP A 120 11.22 -6.93 8.90
CA ASP A 120 12.10 -6.10 9.75
C ASP A 120 11.32 -5.02 10.53
N ALA A 121 10.05 -4.86 10.19
CA ALA A 121 9.18 -4.06 11.00
C ALA A 121 8.67 -4.95 12.13
N ASP A 122 9.01 -4.56 13.35
CA ASP A 122 8.31 -4.95 14.55
C ASP A 122 6.86 -4.42 14.43
N VAL A 123 6.04 -4.92 13.50
CA VAL A 123 4.70 -4.37 13.14
C VAL A 123 3.64 -4.75 14.17
N THR A 124 3.99 -5.54 15.19
CA THR A 124 3.21 -5.56 16.44
C THR A 124 3.54 -4.37 17.36
N THR A 125 4.55 -3.57 17.00
CA THR A 125 4.95 -2.33 17.70
C THR A 125 4.78 -1.08 16.80
N GLY A 126 4.83 -1.20 15.47
CA GLY A 126 4.66 -0.10 14.51
C GLY A 126 3.30 -0.11 13.81
N GLY A 127 2.21 0.25 14.49
CA GLY A 127 0.86 0.23 13.92
C GLY A 127 0.53 1.34 12.91
N ALA A 128 1.46 1.74 12.05
CA ALA A 128 1.27 2.82 11.07
C ALA A 128 2.09 2.60 9.79
N VAL A 129 1.48 2.85 8.62
CA VAL A 129 2.15 2.85 7.30
C VAL A 129 2.11 4.24 6.70
N VAL A 130 3.24 4.75 6.19
CA VAL A 130 3.27 6.03 5.47
C VAL A 130 2.55 5.90 4.13
N ILE A 131 1.49 6.68 3.92
CA ILE A 131 0.75 6.76 2.65
C ILE A 131 1.09 8.00 1.84
N GLY A 132 1.71 9.02 2.46
CA GLY A 132 2.12 10.25 1.79
C GLY A 132 3.21 10.97 2.57
N ARG A 133 4.08 11.68 1.87
CA ARG A 133 5.08 12.57 2.46
C ARG A 133 5.20 13.82 1.61
N THR A 134 5.12 14.97 2.25
CA THR A 134 5.36 16.29 1.66
C THR A 134 6.48 16.98 2.44
N GLY A 135 6.88 18.18 2.02
CA GLY A 135 7.79 19.01 2.82
C GLY A 135 7.21 19.39 4.18
N ASP A 136 5.88 19.37 4.31
CA ASP A 136 5.14 19.83 5.48
C ASP A 136 4.80 18.69 6.47
N GLY A 137 5.01 17.43 6.07
CA GLY A 137 4.75 16.29 6.96
C GLY A 137 4.58 14.95 6.27
N ALA A 138 4.06 13.99 7.03
CA ALA A 138 3.73 12.65 6.54
C ALA A 138 2.31 12.27 6.93
N ARG A 139 1.66 11.50 6.06
CA ARG A 139 0.34 10.91 6.27
C ARG A 139 0.49 9.43 6.55
N PHE A 140 -0.26 8.94 7.53
CA PHE A 140 -0.16 7.56 7.99
C PHE A 140 -1.52 6.85 7.90
N LEU A 141 -1.48 5.61 7.44
CA LEU A 141 -2.54 4.63 7.62
C LEU A 141 -2.27 3.86 8.91
N LEU A 142 -3.07 4.15 9.94
CA LEU A 142 -2.96 3.46 11.24
C LEU A 142 -3.60 2.07 11.19
N ALA A 143 -3.12 1.18 12.03
CA ALA A 143 -3.72 -0.14 12.24
C ALA A 143 -5.17 0.00 12.74
N PRO A 144 -6.08 -0.91 12.36
CA PRO A 144 -7.50 -0.77 12.69
C PRO A 144 -7.79 -0.81 14.20
N TRP A 145 -6.91 -1.44 15.00
CA TRP A 145 -7.05 -1.51 16.46
C TRP A 145 -6.51 -0.28 17.20
N ILE A 146 -5.87 0.69 16.51
CA ILE A 146 -5.42 1.92 17.14
C ILE A 146 -6.63 2.84 17.35
N ALA A 147 -7.00 3.02 18.62
CA ALA A 147 -8.06 3.95 19.00
C ALA A 147 -7.59 5.41 19.03
N GLU A 148 -6.36 5.65 19.47
CA GLU A 148 -5.80 6.99 19.65
C GLU A 148 -4.36 7.07 19.18
N SER A 149 -3.95 8.23 18.67
CA SER A 149 -2.56 8.52 18.34
C SER A 149 -2.19 9.92 18.82
N THR A 150 -0.95 10.10 19.27
CA THR A 150 -0.39 11.40 19.66
C THR A 150 0.95 11.61 18.98
N THR A 151 1.24 12.84 18.60
CA THR A 151 2.57 13.24 18.14
C THR A 151 3.37 13.77 19.33
N ARG A 152 4.64 13.40 19.42
CA ARG A 152 5.56 13.94 20.42
C ARG A 152 6.73 14.59 19.70
N ASP A 153 7.02 15.83 20.07
CA ASP A 153 8.23 16.51 19.62
C ASP A 153 9.45 15.95 20.36
N LEU A 154 10.52 15.69 19.61
CA LEU A 154 11.77 15.09 20.11
C LEU A 154 12.96 16.06 19.95
N LEU A 155 12.70 17.31 19.54
CA LEU A 155 13.69 18.37 19.38
C LEU A 155 13.74 19.30 20.60
#